data_AF-A0A7V9U4C8-F1
#
_entry.id   AF-A0A7V9U4C8-F1
#
_cell.length_a   1.000
_cell.length_b   1.000
_cell.length_c   1.000
_cell.angle_alpha   90.00
_cell.angle_beta   90.00
_cell.angle_gamma   90.00
#
_symmetry.space_group_name_H-M   'P 1'
#
loop_
_entity.id
_entity.type
_entity.pdbx_description
1 polymer ?
#
loop_
_entity_poly.entity_id
_entity_poly.type
_entity_poly.pdbx_seq_one_letter_code
_entity_poly.pdbx_strand_id
1 'polypeptide(L)'
;MRRPSAQPVAPTAYSSESGRTYRLDRLIGNGGFGEVYLATPTPGSGLPTQVCVKISDRISGWLREAYFAELLTREQRALRVFDRFAEISGGQMRYCLATEYAEHGDLGVWLSAHGAQSERFVRREIAAILGTLDALHRGQALHRDLTPFNVFVCKGEQLKLGDFGIATHQLNPRGVTADFFNLFHVPNEIAWGRVRRWQKRDDVYQIGLIAVMLLRGDITRPMRSKDVRGLPCSDHLKEVIHCCLGSRGKRYESARELIAALRQRPKEPRLGRINSISGKRLSFTGFLGRPRSEAIAAARKAGAIVQSKPGKLTDVLVRGQPNAQQIAGRDAGSKLIEVRRLAAQGHKVTVIAERQFWRLAEPRR
;
A
#
# COMPACT_ATOMS: atom_id res chain seq x y z
N MET A 1 7.26 -20.70 -61.47
CA MET A 1 6.28 -20.12 -60.51
C MET A 1 6.76 -20.40 -59.10
N ARG A 2 7.25 -19.39 -58.36
CA ARG A 2 7.59 -19.53 -56.94
C ARG A 2 6.28 -19.61 -56.16
N ARG A 3 6.06 -20.70 -55.42
CA ARG A 3 4.97 -20.79 -54.44
C ARG A 3 5.12 -19.62 -53.45
N PRO A 4 4.05 -18.90 -53.07
CA PRO A 4 4.13 -17.93 -52.00
C PRO A 4 4.54 -18.70 -50.73
N SER A 5 5.61 -18.27 -50.07
CA SER A 5 5.96 -18.74 -48.74
C SER A 5 4.78 -18.45 -47.82
N ALA A 6 4.10 -19.49 -47.34
CA ALA A 6 3.07 -19.33 -46.33
C ALA A 6 3.71 -18.67 -45.11
N GLN A 7 3.27 -17.46 -44.77
CA GLN A 7 3.63 -16.87 -43.48
C GLN A 7 3.18 -17.85 -42.39
N PRO A 8 4.01 -18.13 -41.38
CA PRO A 8 3.60 -19.00 -40.29
C PRO A 8 2.32 -18.42 -39.67
N VAL A 9 1.26 -19.22 -39.66
CA VAL A 9 -0.02 -18.84 -39.04
C VAL A 9 0.27 -18.57 -37.56
N ALA A 10 -0.01 -17.34 -37.11
CA ALA A 10 0.19 -16.99 -35.71
C ALA A 10 -0.60 -17.96 -34.82
N PRO A 11 0.00 -18.45 -33.71
CA PRO A 11 -0.68 -19.39 -32.83
C PRO A 11 -1.99 -18.76 -32.31
N THR A 12 -2.99 -19.60 -32.08
CA THR A 12 -4.30 -19.16 -31.57
C THR A 12 -4.61 -19.89 -30.27
N ALA A 13 -5.39 -19.24 -29.41
CA ALA A 13 -6.00 -19.85 -28.24
C ALA A 13 -7.52 -19.80 -28.41
N TYR A 14 -8.21 -20.92 -28.20
CA TYR A 14 -9.66 -21.04 -28.37
C TYR A 14 -10.36 -21.26 -27.03
N SER A 15 -11.30 -20.37 -26.71
CA SER A 15 -12.13 -20.49 -25.51
C SER A 15 -13.36 -21.33 -25.81
N SER A 16 -13.40 -22.55 -25.27
CA SER A 16 -14.62 -23.38 -25.27
C SER A 16 -15.76 -22.78 -24.45
N GLU A 17 -15.44 -21.90 -23.49
CA GLU A 17 -16.41 -21.27 -22.59
C GLU A 17 -17.17 -20.13 -23.27
N SER A 18 -16.50 -19.36 -24.13
CA SER A 18 -17.07 -18.16 -24.75
C SER A 18 -17.25 -18.26 -26.27
N GLY A 19 -16.70 -19.30 -26.90
CA GLY A 19 -16.64 -19.44 -28.36
C GLY A 19 -15.70 -18.44 -29.04
N ARG A 20 -14.88 -17.70 -28.28
CA ARG A 20 -13.94 -16.71 -28.82
C ARG A 20 -12.61 -17.37 -29.17
N THR A 21 -12.01 -16.91 -30.27
CA THR A 21 -10.62 -17.24 -30.60
C THR A 21 -9.76 -15.99 -30.41
N TYR A 22 -8.58 -16.19 -29.84
CA TYR A 22 -7.57 -15.16 -29.65
C TYR A 22 -6.37 -15.49 -30.52
N ARG A 23 -6.03 -14.61 -31.47
CA ARG A 23 -4.79 -14.72 -32.22
C ARG A 23 -3.65 -14.16 -31.37
N LEU A 24 -2.67 -14.99 -31.04
CA LEU A 24 -1.54 -14.63 -30.19
C LEU A 24 -0.48 -13.92 -31.06
N ASP A 25 -0.49 -12.60 -31.04
CA ASP A 25 0.29 -11.78 -31.97
C ASP A 25 1.77 -11.66 -31.52
N ARG A 26 2.03 -11.49 -30.22
CA ARG A 26 3.38 -11.30 -29.69
C ARG A 26 3.51 -11.75 -28.24
N LEU A 27 4.54 -12.52 -27.91
CA LEU A 27 4.92 -12.79 -26.51
C LEU A 27 5.45 -11.50 -25.86
N ILE A 28 4.81 -11.06 -24.77
CA ILE A 28 5.14 -9.83 -24.04
C ILE A 28 5.61 -10.09 -22.61
N GLY A 29 5.50 -11.32 -22.11
CA GLY A 29 6.03 -11.73 -20.83
C GLY A 29 6.18 -13.24 -20.73
N ASN A 30 7.21 -13.70 -20.03
CA ASN A 30 7.43 -15.12 -19.73
C ASN A 30 8.06 -15.21 -18.33
N GLY A 31 7.49 -16.03 -17.45
CA GLY A 31 8.01 -16.22 -16.10
C GLY A 31 7.31 -17.33 -15.33
N GLY A 32 7.47 -17.33 -14.00
CA GLY A 32 6.96 -18.40 -13.12
C GLY A 32 5.44 -18.59 -13.10
N PHE A 33 4.68 -17.66 -13.69
CA PHE A 33 3.22 -17.72 -13.83
C PHE A 33 2.76 -18.12 -15.24
N GLY A 34 3.70 -18.40 -16.15
CA GLY A 34 3.44 -18.78 -17.52
C GLY A 34 3.80 -17.70 -18.53
N GLU A 35 3.25 -17.83 -19.73
CA GLU A 35 3.47 -16.97 -20.88
C GLU A 35 2.35 -15.93 -20.99
N VAL A 36 2.68 -14.70 -21.39
CA VAL A 36 1.70 -13.64 -21.62
C VAL A 36 1.88 -13.13 -23.03
N TYR A 37 0.80 -13.17 -23.81
CA TYR A 37 0.78 -12.72 -25.19
C TYR A 37 -0.09 -11.47 -25.33
N LEU A 38 0.37 -10.50 -26.12
CA LEU A 38 -0.51 -9.56 -26.77
C LEU A 38 -1.31 -10.34 -27.83
N ALA A 39 -2.62 -10.17 -27.83
CA ALA A 39 -3.51 -10.93 -28.69
C ALA A 39 -4.63 -10.07 -29.27
N THR A 40 -5.11 -10.50 -30.44
CA THR A 40 -6.28 -9.93 -31.11
C THR A 40 -7.44 -10.92 -30.99
N PRO A 41 -8.57 -10.56 -30.35
CA PRO A 41 -9.75 -11.42 -30.31
C PRO A 41 -10.47 -11.44 -31.67
N THR A 42 -11.30 -12.46 -31.91
CA THR A 42 -12.11 -12.54 -33.13
C THR A 42 -12.99 -11.31 -33.34
N PRO A 43 -13.17 -10.84 -34.60
CA PRO A 43 -14.09 -9.76 -34.90
C PRO A 43 -15.51 -10.05 -34.36
N GLY A 44 -16.19 -9.02 -33.86
CA GLY A 44 -17.55 -9.17 -33.31
C GLY A 44 -17.61 -9.77 -31.89
N SER A 45 -16.47 -10.09 -31.27
CA SER A 45 -16.41 -10.66 -29.91
C SER A 45 -16.88 -9.72 -28.78
N GLY A 46 -17.08 -8.43 -29.08
CA GLY A 46 -17.41 -7.38 -28.09
C GLY A 46 -16.23 -6.96 -27.22
N LEU A 47 -15.01 -7.43 -27.52
CA LEU A 47 -13.78 -7.11 -26.81
C LEU A 47 -13.01 -5.96 -27.49
N PRO A 48 -12.09 -5.29 -26.77
CA PRO A 48 -11.15 -4.36 -27.40
C PRO A 48 -10.33 -5.04 -28.50
N THR A 49 -9.82 -4.24 -29.46
CA THR A 49 -9.00 -4.73 -30.57
C THR A 49 -7.72 -5.44 -30.12
N GLN A 50 -7.23 -5.13 -28.91
CA GLN A 50 -6.08 -5.76 -28.30
C GLN A 50 -6.38 -6.15 -26.86
N VAL A 51 -6.00 -7.38 -26.50
CA VAL A 51 -6.09 -7.95 -25.16
C VAL A 51 -4.77 -8.63 -24.80
N CYS A 52 -4.58 -8.97 -23.53
CA CYS A 52 -3.54 -9.89 -23.11
C CYS A 52 -4.11 -11.28 -22.92
N VAL A 53 -3.40 -12.33 -23.31
CA VAL A 53 -3.73 -13.71 -22.96
C VAL A 53 -2.58 -14.30 -22.15
N LYS A 54 -2.83 -14.53 -20.86
CA LYS A 54 -1.92 -15.24 -19.95
C LYS A 54 -2.22 -16.73 -20.01
N ILE A 55 -1.21 -17.54 -20.29
CA ILE A 55 -1.29 -18.99 -20.46
C ILE A 55 -0.38 -19.65 -19.43
N SER A 56 -0.95 -20.52 -18.59
CA SER A 56 -0.23 -21.22 -17.53
C SER A 56 -0.54 -22.72 -17.54
N ASP A 57 0.40 -23.55 -17.09
CA ASP A 57 0.17 -24.96 -16.78
C ASP A 57 -0.34 -25.17 -15.33
N ARG A 58 -0.37 -24.10 -14.51
CA ARG A 58 -0.71 -24.15 -13.09
C ARG A 58 -2.16 -23.75 -12.81
N ILE A 59 -3.03 -24.75 -12.65
CA ILE A 59 -4.46 -24.54 -12.33
C ILE A 59 -4.69 -23.70 -11.07
N SER A 60 -3.90 -23.91 -10.01
CA SER A 60 -4.16 -23.30 -8.70
C SER A 60 -4.01 -21.77 -8.70
N GLY A 61 -3.04 -21.23 -9.44
CA GLY A 61 -2.87 -19.78 -9.59
C GLY A 61 -3.97 -19.19 -10.47
N TRP A 62 -4.24 -19.84 -11.60
CA TRP A 62 -5.30 -19.47 -12.53
C TRP A 62 -6.69 -19.42 -11.87
N LEU A 63 -7.06 -20.43 -11.08
CA LEU A 63 -8.35 -20.46 -10.36
C LEU A 63 -8.51 -19.27 -9.41
N ARG A 64 -7.43 -18.88 -8.72
CA ARG A 64 -7.46 -17.72 -7.81
C ARG A 64 -7.62 -16.42 -8.59
N GLU A 65 -6.87 -16.23 -9.68
CA GLU A 65 -7.02 -15.04 -10.54
C GLU A 65 -8.43 -14.95 -11.11
N ALA A 66 -8.96 -16.04 -11.66
CA ALA A 66 -10.31 -16.12 -12.17
C ALA A 66 -11.36 -15.73 -11.10
N TYR A 67 -11.25 -16.30 -9.91
CA TYR A 67 -12.15 -16.03 -8.79
C TYR A 67 -12.11 -14.56 -8.35
N PHE A 68 -10.91 -14.00 -8.15
CA PHE A 68 -10.78 -12.62 -7.68
C PHE A 68 -11.13 -11.60 -8.76
N ALA A 69 -10.92 -11.93 -10.04
CA ALA A 69 -11.41 -11.11 -11.13
C ALA A 69 -12.94 -11.00 -11.14
N GLU A 70 -13.64 -12.10 -10.85
CA GLU A 70 -15.10 -12.09 -10.71
C GLU A 70 -15.54 -11.26 -9.50
N LEU A 71 -14.88 -11.46 -8.35
CA LEU A 71 -15.16 -10.68 -7.12
C LEU A 71 -14.97 -9.17 -7.33
N LEU A 72 -13.98 -8.77 -8.15
CA LEU A 72 -13.59 -7.39 -8.38
C LEU A 72 -14.12 -6.83 -9.72
N THR A 73 -15.04 -7.51 -10.39
CA THR A 73 -15.53 -7.12 -11.73
C THR A 73 -16.10 -5.69 -11.80
N ARG A 74 -16.65 -5.19 -10.69
CA ARG A 74 -17.21 -3.83 -10.56
C ARG A 74 -16.16 -2.76 -10.24
N GLU A 75 -14.93 -3.16 -9.89
CA GLU A 75 -13.88 -2.25 -9.48
C GLU A 75 -13.10 -1.75 -10.70
N GLN A 76 -13.24 -0.46 -11.04
CA GLN A 76 -12.62 0.13 -12.23
C GLN A 76 -11.08 0.09 -12.20
N ARG A 77 -10.50 -0.03 -11.01
CA ARG A 77 -9.06 -0.06 -10.76
C ARG A 77 -8.53 -1.48 -10.50
N ALA A 78 -9.33 -2.51 -10.79
CA ALA A 78 -8.85 -3.87 -11.02
C ALA A 78 -8.59 -4.07 -12.51
N LEU A 79 -7.51 -4.77 -12.87
CA LEU A 79 -7.26 -5.18 -14.25
C LEU A 79 -8.39 -6.10 -14.71
N ARG A 80 -9.08 -5.73 -15.78
CA ARG A 80 -10.28 -6.45 -16.20
C ARG A 80 -9.91 -7.81 -16.81
N VAL A 81 -10.64 -8.85 -16.42
CA VAL A 81 -10.60 -10.17 -17.07
C VAL A 81 -11.84 -10.30 -17.94
N PHE A 82 -11.63 -10.59 -19.22
CA PHE A 82 -12.67 -10.75 -20.22
C PHE A 82 -13.10 -12.20 -20.41
N ASP A 83 -12.17 -13.13 -20.19
CA ASP A 83 -12.38 -14.55 -20.44
C ASP A 83 -11.44 -15.40 -19.59
N ARG A 84 -11.89 -16.63 -19.30
CA ARG A 84 -11.15 -17.63 -18.53
C ARG A 84 -11.52 -18.99 -19.09
N PHE A 85 -10.55 -19.76 -19.54
CA PHE A 85 -10.81 -21.07 -20.15
C PHE A 85 -9.60 -21.97 -20.01
N ALA A 86 -9.82 -23.27 -20.20
CA ALA A 86 -8.76 -24.24 -20.36
C ALA A 86 -8.79 -24.78 -21.79
N GLU A 87 -7.61 -25.01 -22.36
CA GLU A 87 -7.48 -25.62 -23.69
C GLU A 87 -6.41 -26.72 -23.67
N ILE A 88 -6.52 -27.65 -24.62
CA ILE A 88 -5.49 -28.67 -24.85
C ILE A 88 -4.70 -28.26 -26.08
N SER A 89 -3.41 -28.01 -25.91
CA SER A 89 -2.50 -27.70 -27.03
C SER A 89 -1.24 -28.56 -26.90
N GLY A 90 -0.93 -29.32 -27.96
CA GLY A 90 0.21 -30.24 -27.97
C GLY A 90 0.12 -31.37 -26.93
N GLY A 91 -1.11 -31.82 -26.60
CA GLY A 91 -1.35 -32.87 -25.61
C GLY A 91 -1.22 -32.42 -24.15
N GLN A 92 -1.03 -31.13 -23.88
CA GLN A 92 -0.96 -30.58 -22.53
C GLN A 92 -2.13 -29.62 -22.27
N MET A 93 -2.68 -29.71 -21.05
CA MET A 93 -3.69 -28.77 -20.57
C MET A 93 -3.04 -27.41 -20.28
N ARG A 94 -3.64 -26.34 -20.80
CA ARG A 94 -3.23 -24.96 -20.59
C ARG A 94 -4.41 -24.16 -20.06
N TYR A 95 -4.16 -23.32 -19.07
CA TYR A 95 -5.14 -22.45 -18.44
C TYR A 95 -4.92 -21.02 -18.89
N CYS A 96 -5.93 -20.45 -19.53
CA CYS A 96 -5.88 -19.17 -20.22
C CYS A 96 -6.71 -18.11 -19.49
N LEU A 97 -6.17 -16.90 -19.35
CA LEU A 97 -6.90 -15.71 -18.89
C LEU A 97 -6.73 -14.61 -19.94
N ALA A 98 -7.84 -14.20 -20.56
CA ALA A 98 -7.86 -13.03 -21.42
C ALA A 98 -8.16 -11.79 -20.59
N THR A 99 -7.26 -10.81 -20.60
CA THR A 99 -7.32 -9.61 -19.76
C THR A 99 -7.18 -8.33 -20.57
N GLU A 100 -7.50 -7.21 -19.92
CA GLU A 100 -7.22 -5.87 -20.44
C GLU A 100 -5.73 -5.70 -20.76
N TYR A 101 -5.45 -5.18 -21.96
CA TYR A 101 -4.10 -4.81 -22.32
C TYR A 101 -3.71 -3.49 -21.66
N ALA A 102 -2.67 -3.52 -20.83
CA ALA A 102 -2.04 -2.34 -20.28
C ALA A 102 -1.02 -1.78 -21.29
N GLU A 103 -1.44 -0.78 -22.07
CA GLU A 103 -0.64 -0.23 -23.17
C GLU A 103 0.72 0.36 -22.75
N HIS A 104 0.85 0.73 -21.47
CA HIS A 104 2.08 1.25 -20.89
C HIS A 104 2.85 0.23 -20.04
N GLY A 105 2.40 -1.03 -20.01
CA GLY A 105 3.01 -2.10 -19.23
C GLY A 105 2.73 -2.02 -17.73
N ASP A 106 3.59 -2.65 -16.93
CA ASP A 106 3.58 -2.52 -15.49
C ASP A 106 4.20 -1.18 -15.02
N LEU A 107 3.96 -0.85 -13.75
CA LEU A 107 4.39 0.41 -13.16
C LEU A 107 5.91 0.54 -13.15
N GLY A 108 6.65 -0.57 -13.05
CA GLY A 108 8.11 -0.55 -13.10
C GLY A 108 8.62 -0.06 -14.45
N VAL A 109 8.09 -0.62 -15.55
CA VAL A 109 8.41 -0.19 -16.92
C VAL A 109 8.01 1.26 -17.16
N TRP A 110 6.77 1.62 -16.81
CA TRP A 110 6.26 2.97 -17.03
C TRP A 110 7.06 4.01 -16.23
N LEU A 111 7.38 3.73 -14.96
CA LEU A 111 8.12 4.66 -14.11
C LEU A 111 9.57 4.83 -14.57
N SER A 112 10.19 3.78 -15.10
CA SER A 112 11.53 3.86 -15.72
C SER A 112 11.58 4.87 -16.87
N ALA A 113 10.51 4.96 -17.66
CA ALA A 113 10.40 5.90 -18.78
C ALA A 113 10.01 7.33 -18.36
N HIS A 114 9.21 7.49 -17.29
CA HIS A 114 8.61 8.78 -16.93
C HIS A 114 9.27 9.46 -15.72
N GLY A 115 10.06 8.72 -14.94
CA GLY A 115 10.69 9.24 -13.73
C GLY A 115 9.70 9.64 -12.63
N ALA A 116 10.11 10.57 -11.77
CA ALA A 116 9.36 10.94 -10.58
C ALA A 116 8.01 11.60 -10.91
N GLN A 117 6.98 11.20 -10.17
CA GLN A 117 5.61 11.66 -10.37
C GLN A 117 5.21 12.75 -9.37
N SER A 118 4.34 13.65 -9.82
CA SER A 118 3.80 14.72 -8.97
C SER A 118 2.99 14.16 -7.80
N GLU A 119 3.02 14.85 -6.66
CA GLU A 119 2.18 14.49 -5.50
C GLU A 119 0.68 14.38 -5.87
N ARG A 120 0.20 15.25 -6.77
CA ARG A 120 -1.20 15.21 -7.25
C ARG A 120 -1.51 13.89 -7.94
N PHE A 121 -0.62 13.43 -8.83
CA PHE A 121 -0.76 12.13 -9.49
C PHE A 121 -0.74 11.00 -8.46
N VAL A 122 0.26 10.98 -7.57
CA VAL A 122 0.41 9.93 -6.55
C VAL A 122 -0.82 9.84 -5.66
N ARG A 123 -1.33 10.96 -5.14
CA ARG A 123 -2.54 10.97 -4.31
C ARG A 123 -3.75 10.42 -5.06
N ARG A 124 -3.95 10.84 -6.31
CA ARG A 124 -5.10 10.43 -7.13
C ARG A 124 -5.06 8.93 -7.41
N GLU A 125 -3.94 8.44 -7.93
CA GLU A 125 -3.83 7.05 -8.38
C GLU A 125 -3.74 6.07 -7.20
N ILE A 126 -3.00 6.40 -6.13
CA ILE A 126 -2.94 5.57 -4.93
C ILE A 126 -4.32 5.47 -4.27
N ALA A 127 -5.06 6.57 -4.15
CA ALA A 127 -6.41 6.53 -3.60
C ALA A 127 -7.37 5.71 -4.48
N ALA A 128 -7.17 5.70 -5.79
CA ALA A 128 -7.99 4.94 -6.72
C ALA A 128 -7.75 3.42 -6.60
N ILE A 129 -6.49 2.96 -6.62
CA ILE A 129 -6.16 1.54 -6.45
C ILE A 129 -6.49 1.04 -5.04
N LEU A 130 -6.42 1.91 -4.02
CA LEU A 130 -6.88 1.59 -2.67
C LEU A 130 -8.38 1.30 -2.60
N GLY A 131 -9.19 1.87 -3.51
CA GLY A 131 -10.62 1.54 -3.59
C GLY A 131 -10.84 0.06 -3.92
N THR A 132 -10.11 -0.46 -4.91
CA THR A 132 -10.10 -1.87 -5.27
C THR A 132 -9.54 -2.74 -4.15
N LEU A 133 -8.43 -2.31 -3.52
CA LEU A 133 -7.87 -3.04 -2.37
C LEU A 133 -8.86 -3.10 -1.19
N ASP A 134 -9.62 -2.03 -0.94
CA ASP A 134 -10.66 -2.02 0.09
C ASP A 134 -11.80 -2.99 -0.25
N ALA A 135 -12.21 -3.08 -1.52
CA ALA A 135 -13.19 -4.06 -1.98
C ALA A 135 -12.71 -5.50 -1.72
N LEU A 136 -11.45 -5.80 -2.05
CA LEU A 136 -10.82 -7.09 -1.75
C LEU A 136 -10.81 -7.37 -0.24
N HIS A 137 -10.41 -6.39 0.57
CA HIS A 137 -10.35 -6.50 2.03
C HIS A 137 -11.73 -6.70 2.67
N ARG A 138 -12.80 -6.10 2.12
CA ARG A 138 -14.19 -6.32 2.58
C ARG A 138 -14.66 -7.74 2.28
N GLY A 139 -14.20 -8.32 1.18
CA GLY A 139 -14.35 -9.74 0.86
C GLY A 139 -13.50 -10.68 1.73
N GLN A 140 -12.89 -10.19 2.81
CA GLN A 140 -11.99 -10.94 3.70
C GLN A 140 -10.78 -11.55 2.96
N ALA A 141 -10.33 -10.94 1.88
CA ALA A 141 -9.17 -11.38 1.12
C ALA A 141 -8.00 -10.40 1.25
N LEU A 142 -6.79 -10.92 1.03
CA LEU A 142 -5.53 -10.17 1.02
C LEU A 142 -4.85 -10.34 -0.32
N HIS A 143 -4.20 -9.28 -0.82
CA HIS A 143 -3.45 -9.35 -2.07
C HIS A 143 -2.07 -9.99 -1.89
N ARG A 144 -1.34 -9.59 -0.84
CA ARG A 144 -0.02 -10.14 -0.42
C ARG A 144 1.18 -9.87 -1.31
N ASP A 145 0.98 -9.41 -2.55
CA ASP A 145 2.06 -9.17 -3.51
C ASP A 145 1.86 -7.90 -4.31
N LEU A 146 1.55 -6.82 -3.59
CA LEU A 146 1.48 -5.50 -4.21
C LEU A 146 2.92 -5.01 -4.45
N THR A 147 3.30 -4.98 -5.71
CA THR A 147 4.62 -4.54 -6.20
C THR A 147 4.43 -3.72 -7.47
N PRO A 148 5.43 -2.94 -7.92
CA PRO A 148 5.34 -2.24 -9.20
C PRO A 148 5.03 -3.16 -10.40
N PHE A 149 5.42 -4.43 -10.35
CA PHE A 149 5.19 -5.39 -11.42
C PHE A 149 3.75 -5.90 -11.48
N ASN A 150 2.99 -5.76 -10.39
CA ASN A 150 1.58 -6.17 -10.29
C ASN A 150 0.62 -4.96 -10.29
N VAL A 151 1.14 -3.76 -10.54
CA VAL A 151 0.35 -2.55 -10.81
C VAL A 151 0.54 -2.18 -12.27
N PHE A 152 -0.54 -2.20 -13.03
CA PHE A 152 -0.51 -1.95 -14.47
C PHE A 152 -0.89 -0.51 -14.78
N VAL A 153 -0.27 0.04 -15.83
CA VAL A 153 -0.58 1.38 -16.34
C VAL A 153 -1.40 1.22 -17.62
N CYS A 154 -2.71 1.42 -17.48
CA CYS A 154 -3.68 1.26 -18.56
C CYS A 154 -3.96 2.61 -19.23
N LYS A 155 -4.95 2.60 -20.14
CA LYS A 155 -5.35 3.75 -20.94
C LYS A 155 -5.54 5.03 -20.13
N GLY A 156 -4.93 6.12 -20.61
CA GLY A 156 -4.93 7.41 -19.93
C GLY A 156 -4.07 7.43 -18.67
N GLU A 157 -3.02 6.60 -18.63
CA GLU A 157 -2.06 6.45 -17.52
C GLU A 157 -2.72 6.15 -16.18
N GLN A 158 -3.77 5.31 -16.22
CA GLN A 158 -4.51 4.91 -15.04
C GLN A 158 -3.88 3.67 -14.42
N LEU A 159 -3.53 3.78 -13.13
CA LEU A 159 -3.05 2.62 -12.37
C LEU A 159 -4.19 1.65 -12.08
N LYS A 160 -3.94 0.36 -12.30
CA LYS A 160 -4.85 -0.74 -11.92
C LYS A 160 -4.09 -1.86 -11.23
N LEU A 161 -4.71 -2.48 -10.22
CA LEU A 161 -4.19 -3.68 -9.57
C LEU A 161 -4.45 -4.90 -10.43
N GLY A 162 -3.44 -5.72 -10.65
CA GLY A 162 -3.57 -7.02 -11.29
C GLY A 162 -2.84 -8.11 -10.50
N ASP A 163 -2.75 -9.30 -11.10
CA ASP A 163 -2.11 -10.49 -10.55
C ASP A 163 -2.57 -10.88 -9.13
N PHE A 164 -3.80 -11.41 -9.06
CA PHE A 164 -4.36 -11.98 -7.85
C PHE A 164 -4.00 -13.47 -7.66
N GLY A 165 -2.97 -13.97 -8.37
CA GLY A 165 -2.60 -15.40 -8.41
C GLY A 165 -2.13 -15.98 -7.08
N ILE A 166 -1.85 -15.12 -6.10
CA ILE A 166 -1.53 -15.51 -4.73
C ILE A 166 -2.42 -14.84 -3.66
N ALA A 167 -3.46 -14.13 -4.09
CA ALA A 167 -4.45 -13.57 -3.18
C ALA A 167 -5.17 -14.70 -2.43
N THR A 168 -5.57 -14.46 -1.19
CA THR A 168 -6.18 -15.51 -0.37
C THR A 168 -7.13 -14.96 0.67
N HIS A 169 -8.13 -15.79 1.01
CA HIS A 169 -9.11 -15.50 2.04
C HIS A 169 -8.52 -15.65 3.45
N GLN A 170 -8.92 -14.76 4.34
CA GLN A 170 -8.52 -14.74 5.74
C GLN A 170 -9.36 -15.66 6.64
N LEU A 171 -10.34 -16.37 6.08
CA LEU A 171 -11.34 -17.16 6.82
C LEU A 171 -10.78 -18.44 7.47
N ASN A 172 -9.52 -18.80 7.19
CA ASN A 172 -8.88 -19.93 7.85
C ASN A 172 -8.62 -19.60 9.34
N PRO A 173 -9.05 -20.44 10.30
CA PRO A 173 -8.76 -20.24 11.74
C PRO A 173 -7.27 -20.11 12.06
N ARG A 174 -6.40 -20.69 11.22
CA ARG A 174 -4.93 -20.57 11.35
C ARG A 174 -4.39 -19.23 10.85
N GLY A 175 -5.21 -18.42 10.16
CA GLY A 175 -4.84 -17.20 9.47
C GLY A 175 -4.12 -17.47 8.15
N VAL A 176 -3.62 -16.40 7.53
CA VAL A 176 -2.82 -16.49 6.29
C VAL A 176 -1.34 -16.44 6.65
N THR A 177 -0.61 -17.53 6.35
CA THR A 177 0.84 -17.58 6.55
C THR A 177 1.51 -16.55 5.66
N ALA A 178 2.48 -15.82 6.21
CA ALA A 178 3.33 -14.96 5.43
C ALA A 178 4.43 -15.80 4.75
N ASP A 179 4.07 -16.44 3.63
CA ASP A 179 5.02 -17.15 2.77
C ASP A 179 5.89 -16.12 2.03
N PHE A 180 7.20 -16.37 1.97
CA PHE A 180 8.18 -15.43 1.43
C PHE A 180 8.05 -15.29 -0.10
N PHE A 181 7.19 -14.38 -0.55
CA PHE A 181 7.15 -13.92 -1.93
C PHE A 181 7.61 -12.46 -1.96
N ASN A 182 8.67 -12.18 -2.71
CA ASN A 182 9.34 -10.88 -2.88
C ASN A 182 9.81 -10.18 -1.58
N LEU A 183 10.93 -10.65 -1.01
CA LEU A 183 11.57 -10.14 0.22
C LEU A 183 11.74 -8.60 0.29
N PHE A 184 11.86 -7.93 -0.86
CA PHE A 184 12.06 -6.47 -0.93
C PHE A 184 10.80 -5.65 -0.63
N HIS A 185 9.62 -6.26 -0.75
CA HIS A 185 8.32 -5.59 -0.58
C HIS A 185 7.56 -6.07 0.66
N VAL A 186 8.16 -6.98 1.43
CA VAL A 186 7.59 -7.52 2.66
C VAL A 186 8.00 -6.64 3.86
N PRO A 187 7.09 -6.39 4.83
CA PRO A 187 7.47 -5.74 6.07
C PRO A 187 8.62 -6.45 6.80
N ASN A 188 9.60 -5.70 7.32
CA ASN A 188 10.78 -6.27 7.98
C ASN A 188 10.46 -7.28 9.08
N GLU A 189 9.42 -7.04 9.89
CA GLU A 189 9.03 -7.97 10.95
C GLU A 189 8.50 -9.32 10.43
N ILE A 190 7.93 -9.34 9.22
CA ILE A 190 7.55 -10.58 8.52
C ILE A 190 8.78 -11.21 7.90
N ALA A 191 9.62 -10.41 7.22
CA ALA A 191 10.86 -10.87 6.61
C ALA A 191 11.81 -11.55 7.62
N TRP A 192 11.83 -11.06 8.87
CA TRP A 192 12.62 -11.64 9.96
C TRP A 192 11.90 -12.74 10.76
N GLY A 193 10.72 -13.19 10.31
CA GLY A 193 9.96 -14.27 10.96
C GLY A 193 9.38 -13.91 12.34
N ARG A 194 9.41 -12.64 12.76
CA ARG A 194 8.82 -12.18 14.03
C ARG A 194 7.30 -12.15 14.00
N VAL A 195 6.73 -12.01 12.80
CA VAL A 195 5.29 -12.08 12.54
C VAL A 195 5.06 -13.13 11.45
N ARG A 196 4.22 -14.12 11.75
CA ARG A 196 3.91 -15.22 10.82
C ARG A 196 2.61 -15.05 10.04
N ARG A 197 1.77 -14.07 10.41
CA ARG A 197 0.43 -13.86 9.82
C ARG A 197 0.35 -12.56 9.04
N TRP A 198 -0.02 -12.65 7.77
CA TRP A 198 -0.31 -11.48 6.93
C TRP A 198 -1.67 -10.85 7.31
N GLN A 199 -1.78 -9.53 7.24
CA GLN A 199 -2.98 -8.75 7.50
C GLN A 199 -3.16 -7.61 6.49
N LYS A 200 -4.34 -6.99 6.47
CA LYS A 200 -4.69 -5.85 5.62
C LYS A 200 -3.66 -4.70 5.70
N ARG A 201 -3.14 -4.45 6.90
CA ARG A 201 -2.09 -3.44 7.17
C ARG A 201 -0.74 -3.74 6.49
N ASP A 202 -0.50 -4.99 6.09
CA ASP A 202 0.72 -5.40 5.40
C ASP A 202 0.59 -5.14 3.88
N ASP A 203 -0.61 -5.28 3.30
CA ASP A 203 -0.92 -4.75 1.95
C ASP A 203 -0.81 -3.21 1.93
N VAL A 204 -1.25 -2.54 3.00
CA VAL A 204 -1.09 -1.07 3.16
C VAL A 204 0.38 -0.64 3.18
N TYR A 205 1.25 -1.45 3.79
CA TYR A 205 2.69 -1.19 3.76
C TYR A 205 3.22 -1.23 2.32
N GLN A 206 2.84 -2.24 1.55
CA GLN A 206 3.22 -2.37 0.15
C GLN A 206 2.74 -1.18 -0.71
N ILE A 207 1.49 -0.72 -0.53
CA ILE A 207 0.99 0.50 -1.19
C ILE A 207 1.82 1.73 -0.78
N GLY A 208 2.22 1.83 0.48
CA GLY A 208 3.11 2.88 0.97
C GLY A 208 4.47 2.89 0.24
N LEU A 209 5.04 1.71 -0.04
CA LEU A 209 6.26 1.59 -0.84
C LEU A 209 6.04 2.06 -2.28
N ILE A 210 4.94 1.66 -2.91
CA ILE A 210 4.60 2.08 -4.28
C ILE A 210 4.46 3.61 -4.37
N ALA A 211 3.79 4.24 -3.40
CA ALA A 211 3.69 5.70 -3.33
C ALA A 211 5.06 6.39 -3.24
N VAL A 212 6.00 5.81 -2.47
CA VAL A 212 7.38 6.29 -2.38
C VAL A 212 8.12 6.14 -3.70
N MET A 213 7.96 5.00 -4.37
CA MET A 213 8.62 4.74 -5.65
C MET A 213 8.16 5.75 -6.70
N LEU A 214 6.86 5.98 -6.80
CA LEU A 214 6.28 7.02 -7.67
C LEU A 214 6.87 8.40 -7.40
N LEU A 215 6.94 8.84 -6.13
CA LEU A 215 7.48 10.15 -5.77
C LEU A 215 8.96 10.32 -6.08
N ARG A 216 9.73 9.22 -6.09
CA ARG A 216 11.18 9.24 -6.38
C ARG A 216 11.50 8.99 -7.85
N GLY A 217 10.60 8.34 -8.58
CA GLY A 217 10.90 7.81 -9.91
C GLY A 217 11.84 6.59 -9.86
N ASP A 218 11.87 5.85 -8.75
CA ASP A 218 12.85 4.77 -8.54
C ASP A 218 12.27 3.63 -7.69
N ILE A 219 12.25 2.43 -8.29
CA ILE A 219 11.76 1.17 -7.70
C ILE A 219 12.87 0.35 -7.02
N THR A 220 14.15 0.68 -7.24
CA THR A 220 15.30 -0.15 -6.83
C THR A 220 15.84 0.25 -5.45
N ARG A 221 15.79 1.54 -5.12
CA ARG A 221 16.37 2.02 -3.85
C ARG A 221 15.49 1.68 -2.66
N PRO A 222 16.02 0.98 -1.63
CA PRO A 222 15.25 0.66 -0.44
C PRO A 222 14.82 1.93 0.28
N MET A 223 13.67 1.86 0.97
CA MET A 223 13.16 2.97 1.77
C MET A 223 12.88 2.56 3.19
N ARG A 224 13.49 3.26 4.15
CA ARG A 224 13.14 3.14 5.56
C ARG A 224 12.26 4.31 5.98
N SER A 225 11.48 4.10 7.03
CA SER A 225 10.58 5.10 7.61
C SER A 225 11.25 6.45 7.97
N LYS A 226 12.56 6.45 8.26
CA LYS A 226 13.33 7.69 8.55
C LYS A 226 13.74 8.48 7.29
N ASP A 227 13.82 7.81 6.15
CA ASP A 227 14.26 8.40 4.88
C ASP A 227 13.12 9.22 4.24
N VAL A 228 11.87 9.00 4.67
CA VAL A 228 10.64 9.69 4.25
C VAL A 228 10.75 11.23 4.30
N ARG A 229 11.55 11.78 5.23
CA ARG A 229 11.75 13.24 5.36
C ARG A 229 12.26 13.90 4.08
N GLY A 230 13.04 13.16 3.29
CA GLY A 230 13.66 13.63 2.05
C GLY A 230 12.78 13.52 0.81
N LEU A 231 11.54 13.02 0.92
CA LEU A 231 10.66 12.89 -0.23
C LEU A 231 10.24 14.27 -0.77
N PRO A 232 10.13 14.43 -2.11
CA PRO A 232 9.71 15.67 -2.75
C PRO A 232 8.18 15.84 -2.72
N CYS A 233 7.60 15.86 -1.51
CA CYS A 233 6.17 16.02 -1.30
C CYS A 233 5.86 16.81 -0.03
N SER A 234 4.59 17.17 0.13
CA SER A 234 4.07 17.88 1.29
C SER A 234 4.30 17.12 2.58
N ASP A 235 4.38 17.86 3.68
CA ASP A 235 4.49 17.28 5.01
C ASP A 235 3.33 16.33 5.32
N HIS A 236 2.14 16.64 4.80
CA HIS A 236 1.00 15.75 4.96
C HIS A 236 1.24 14.38 4.31
N LEU A 237 1.72 14.34 3.06
CA LEU A 237 1.97 13.05 2.40
C LEU A 237 3.13 12.28 3.07
N LYS A 238 4.16 13.00 3.55
CA LYS A 238 5.24 12.39 4.35
C LYS A 238 4.71 11.73 5.62
N GLU A 239 3.81 12.38 6.36
CA GLU A 239 3.19 11.78 7.55
C GLU A 239 2.43 10.48 7.20
N VAL A 240 1.64 10.51 6.13
CA VAL A 240 0.87 9.34 5.66
C VAL A 240 1.80 8.18 5.29
N ILE A 241 2.82 8.45 4.47
CA ILE A 241 3.80 7.44 4.06
C ILE A 241 4.57 6.90 5.27
N HIS A 242 4.95 7.77 6.21
CA HIS A 242 5.63 7.37 7.43
C HIS A 242 4.80 6.39 8.25
N CYS A 243 3.48 6.60 8.35
CA CYS A 243 2.55 5.68 9.01
C CYS A 243 2.49 4.33 8.27
N CYS A 244 2.41 4.31 6.94
CA CYS A 244 2.44 3.07 6.16
C CYS A 244 3.73 2.26 6.39
N LEU A 245 4.89 2.93 6.35
CA LEU A 245 6.21 2.28 6.47
C LEU A 245 6.69 2.08 7.91
N GLY A 246 5.88 2.51 8.89
CA GLY A 246 6.19 2.40 10.31
C GLY A 246 6.10 0.97 10.84
N SER A 247 6.27 0.85 12.16
CA SER A 247 6.03 -0.42 12.86
C SER A 247 4.59 -0.88 12.65
N ARG A 248 4.39 -2.19 12.49
CA ARG A 248 3.08 -2.81 12.18
C ARG A 248 1.87 -2.29 12.97
N GLY A 249 2.00 -2.08 14.28
CA GLY A 249 0.91 -1.56 15.12
C GLY A 249 0.53 -0.09 14.89
N LYS A 250 1.35 0.64 14.13
CA LYS A 250 1.17 2.07 13.80
C LYS A 250 0.68 2.32 12.37
N ARG A 251 0.69 1.29 11.53
CA ARG A 251 0.13 1.35 10.18
C ARG A 251 -1.38 1.56 10.24
N TYR A 252 -1.93 2.10 9.18
CA TYR A 252 -3.38 2.09 8.96
C TYR A 252 -3.87 0.63 8.92
N GLU A 253 -5.02 0.38 9.53
CA GLU A 253 -5.56 -0.97 9.70
C GLU A 253 -6.19 -1.50 8.42
N SER A 254 -6.61 -0.61 7.51
CA SER A 254 -7.30 -0.94 6.26
C SER A 254 -6.98 0.04 5.14
N ALA A 255 -7.26 -0.37 3.91
CA ALA A 255 -7.21 0.50 2.74
C ALA A 255 -8.14 1.72 2.90
N ARG A 256 -9.37 1.54 3.43
CA ARG A 256 -10.30 2.65 3.73
C ARG A 256 -9.71 3.73 4.64
N GLU A 257 -9.01 3.33 5.71
CA GLU A 257 -8.38 4.28 6.64
C GLU A 257 -7.27 5.07 5.93
N LEU A 258 -6.46 4.41 5.10
CA LEU A 258 -5.44 5.10 4.30
C LEU A 258 -6.06 6.06 3.27
N ILE A 259 -7.17 5.71 2.61
CA ILE A 259 -7.89 6.64 1.72
C ILE A 259 -8.32 7.91 2.47
N ALA A 260 -8.87 7.74 3.68
CA ALA A 260 -9.29 8.88 4.51
C ALA A 260 -8.08 9.78 4.85
N ALA A 261 -6.96 9.17 5.24
CA ALA A 261 -5.72 9.90 5.54
C ALA A 261 -5.13 10.62 4.32
N LEU A 262 -5.21 10.05 3.12
CA LEU A 262 -4.76 10.72 1.89
C LEU A 262 -5.61 11.94 1.53
N ARG A 263 -6.90 11.94 1.87
CA ARG A 263 -7.83 13.04 1.55
C ARG A 263 -7.79 14.15 2.59
N GLN A 264 -7.69 13.80 3.87
CA GLN A 264 -7.84 14.75 4.96
C GLN A 264 -6.68 14.65 5.92
N ARG A 265 -6.04 15.79 6.18
CA ARG A 265 -5.04 15.88 7.24
C ARG A 265 -5.76 15.79 8.59
N PRO A 266 -5.32 14.92 9.51
CA PRO A 266 -5.85 14.92 10.87
C PRO A 266 -5.74 16.32 11.48
N LYS A 267 -6.80 16.80 12.13
CA LYS A 267 -6.80 18.10 12.80
C LYS A 267 -5.65 18.17 13.78
N GLU A 268 -4.94 19.30 13.80
CA GLU A 268 -3.91 19.49 14.81
C GLU A 268 -4.53 19.42 16.21
N PRO A 269 -3.93 18.66 17.13
CA PRO A 269 -4.41 18.65 18.49
C PRO A 269 -4.17 20.04 19.07
N ARG A 270 -5.26 20.76 19.37
CA ARG A 270 -5.19 22.08 20.00
C ARG A 270 -4.50 21.97 21.36
N LEU A 271 -3.77 23.01 21.72
CA LEU A 271 -3.24 23.12 23.07
C LEU A 271 -4.42 23.17 24.05
N GLY A 272 -4.50 22.17 24.91
CA GLY A 272 -5.49 22.10 25.97
C GLY A 272 -4.98 22.68 27.28
N ARG A 273 -5.89 22.83 28.24
CA ARG A 273 -5.55 23.18 29.63
C ARG A 273 -5.88 22.01 30.54
N ILE A 274 -5.04 21.78 31.52
CA ILE A 274 -5.21 20.80 32.59
C ILE A 274 -4.80 21.45 33.90
N ASN A 275 -5.45 21.04 34.99
CA ASN A 275 -5.24 21.61 36.32
C ASN A 275 -4.21 20.83 37.15
N SER A 276 -3.91 19.59 36.77
CA SER A 276 -2.91 18.76 37.43
C SER A 276 -2.33 17.73 36.45
N ILE A 277 -1.07 17.37 36.66
CA ILE A 277 -0.39 16.24 36.00
C ILE A 277 -0.32 14.99 36.89
N SER A 278 -0.71 15.08 38.16
CA SER A 278 -0.69 13.95 39.09
C SER A 278 -1.63 12.83 38.60
N GLY A 279 -1.14 11.58 38.65
CA GLY A 279 -1.84 10.39 38.16
C GLY A 279 -1.93 10.28 36.63
N LYS A 280 -1.49 11.29 35.87
CA LYS A 280 -1.57 11.29 34.40
C LYS A 280 -0.33 10.66 33.75
N ARG A 281 -0.54 9.94 32.65
CA ARG A 281 0.50 9.38 31.80
C ARG A 281 0.93 10.40 30.77
N LEU A 282 2.19 10.83 30.82
CA LEU A 282 2.70 11.91 30.00
C LEU A 282 3.91 11.53 29.14
N SER A 283 3.97 12.14 27.96
CA SER A 283 5.09 12.04 27.03
C SER A 283 5.53 13.43 26.60
N PHE A 284 6.84 13.65 26.44
CA PHE A 284 7.36 14.92 25.92
C PHE A 284 7.66 14.82 24.41
N THR A 285 7.57 15.92 23.68
CA THR A 285 7.98 16.06 22.27
C THR A 285 8.61 17.42 22.01
N GLY A 286 9.42 17.53 20.96
CA GLY A 286 10.15 18.76 20.61
C GLY A 286 11.37 19.00 21.50
N PHE A 287 12.02 20.15 21.28
CA PHE A 287 13.11 20.64 22.12
C PHE A 287 12.53 21.35 23.34
N LEU A 288 12.91 20.89 24.53
CA LEU A 288 12.53 21.54 25.78
C LEU A 288 13.57 22.61 26.11
N GLY A 289 13.14 23.70 26.74
CA GLY A 289 14.04 24.75 27.23
C GLY A 289 14.95 24.29 28.37
N ARG A 290 14.55 23.22 29.09
CA ARG A 290 15.40 22.53 30.08
C ARG A 290 15.74 21.10 29.64
N PRO A 291 16.82 20.49 30.17
CA PRO A 291 17.15 19.10 29.91
C PRO A 291 15.97 18.16 30.14
N ARG A 292 15.84 17.18 29.25
CA ARG A 292 14.72 16.23 29.29
C ARG A 292 14.73 15.37 30.57
N SER A 293 15.92 15.10 31.12
CA SER A 293 16.09 14.43 32.41
C SER A 293 15.43 15.20 33.55
N GLU A 294 15.61 16.52 33.60
CA GLU A 294 15.00 17.39 34.61
C GLU A 294 13.47 17.40 34.47
N ALA A 295 12.96 17.55 33.24
CA ALA A 295 11.53 17.51 32.99
C ALA A 295 10.90 16.17 33.43
N ILE A 296 11.60 15.04 33.20
CA ILE A 296 11.16 13.72 33.67
C ILE A 296 11.15 13.65 35.20
N ALA A 297 12.19 14.17 35.87
CA ALA A 297 12.28 14.17 37.32
C ALA A 297 11.17 15.02 37.96
N ALA A 298 10.96 16.24 37.46
CA ALA A 298 9.89 17.14 37.91
C ALA A 298 8.51 16.52 37.70
N ALA A 299 8.26 15.89 36.55
CA ALA A 299 7.00 15.18 36.30
C ALA A 299 6.73 14.06 37.31
N ARG A 300 7.74 13.23 37.59
CA ARG A 300 7.63 12.13 38.58
C ARG A 300 7.41 12.64 39.99
N LYS A 301 8.12 13.71 40.37
CA LYS A 301 7.94 14.38 41.68
C LYS A 301 6.51 14.92 41.85
N ALA A 302 5.92 15.42 40.77
CA ALA A 302 4.53 15.90 40.74
C ALA A 302 3.48 14.78 40.60
N GLY A 303 3.87 13.50 40.73
CA GLY A 303 2.96 12.35 40.72
C GLY A 303 2.55 11.86 39.33
N ALA A 304 3.21 12.28 38.26
CA ALA A 304 2.90 11.84 36.90
C ALA A 304 3.68 10.59 36.49
N ILE A 305 3.11 9.82 35.55
CA ILE A 305 3.73 8.62 34.98
C ILE A 305 4.35 8.97 33.64
N VAL A 306 5.68 9.00 33.57
CA VAL A 306 6.38 9.38 32.33
C VAL A 306 6.57 8.20 31.38
N GLN A 307 6.17 8.38 30.13
CA GLN A 307 6.31 7.41 29.05
C GLN A 307 7.30 7.91 27.99
N SER A 308 8.04 6.96 27.41
CA SER A 308 8.99 7.26 26.33
C SER A 308 8.27 7.56 25.01
N LYS A 309 7.12 6.95 24.76
CA LYS A 309 6.32 7.09 23.53
C LYS A 309 4.83 7.22 23.89
N PRO A 310 4.05 8.03 23.15
CA PRO A 310 2.60 8.06 23.28
C PRO A 310 1.96 6.72 22.90
N GLY A 311 0.85 6.39 23.53
CA GLY A 311 0.01 5.24 23.23
C GLY A 311 -1.45 5.49 23.68
N LYS A 312 -2.30 4.46 23.60
CA LYS A 312 -3.74 4.57 23.89
C LYS A 312 -4.07 5.07 25.30
N LEU A 313 -3.16 4.86 26.26
CA LEU A 313 -3.29 5.28 27.65
C LEU A 313 -2.63 6.64 27.94
N THR A 314 -2.04 7.31 26.95
CA THR A 314 -1.38 8.60 27.18
C THR A 314 -2.44 9.68 27.38
N ASP A 315 -2.40 10.34 28.53
CA ASP A 315 -3.32 11.43 28.87
C ASP A 315 -2.82 12.78 28.34
N VAL A 316 -1.50 12.99 28.41
CA VAL A 316 -0.88 14.31 28.16
C VAL A 316 0.35 14.19 27.26
N LEU A 317 0.42 15.05 26.24
CA LEU A 317 1.65 15.28 25.47
C LEU A 317 2.18 16.68 25.75
N VAL A 318 3.38 16.79 26.31
CA VAL A 318 4.06 18.06 26.53
C VAL A 318 4.84 18.43 25.27
N ARG A 319 4.48 19.53 24.62
CA ARG A 319 5.12 20.04 23.41
C ARG A 319 6.07 21.19 23.76
N GLY A 320 7.36 20.96 23.51
CA GLY A 320 8.39 21.99 23.46
C GLY A 320 8.48 22.64 22.07
N GLN A 321 9.60 23.31 21.80
CA GLN A 321 9.87 23.95 20.51
C GLN A 321 9.93 22.93 19.37
N PRO A 322 9.44 23.29 18.16
CA PRO A 322 9.49 22.41 17.00
C PRO A 322 10.93 22.09 16.59
N ASN A 323 11.15 20.93 15.95
CA ASN A 323 12.47 20.53 15.47
C ASN A 323 12.43 20.43 13.94
N ALA A 324 13.25 21.22 13.26
CA ALA A 324 13.32 21.27 11.79
C ALA A 324 13.78 19.95 11.12
N GLN A 325 14.40 19.04 11.87
CA GLN A 325 14.83 17.72 11.38
C GLN A 325 13.75 16.62 11.51
N GLN A 326 12.50 16.98 11.82
CA GLN A 326 11.40 16.03 11.95
C GLN A 326 10.99 15.42 10.60
N ILE A 327 10.20 14.35 10.66
CA ILE A 327 9.82 13.53 9.49
C ILE A 327 9.02 14.34 8.46
N ALA A 328 8.24 15.33 8.91
CA ALA A 328 7.45 16.20 8.04
C ALA A 328 7.45 17.64 8.57
N GLY A 329 8.39 18.46 8.09
CA GLY A 329 8.48 19.87 8.44
C GLY A 329 8.71 20.14 9.92
N ARG A 330 8.38 21.36 10.37
CA ARG A 330 8.64 21.83 11.74
C ARG A 330 7.76 21.16 12.80
N ASP A 331 6.57 20.70 12.42
CA ASP A 331 5.49 20.31 13.36
C ASP A 331 5.06 18.83 13.30
N ALA A 332 5.82 17.95 12.66
CA ALA A 332 5.48 16.51 12.55
C ALA A 332 6.53 15.57 13.14
N GLY A 333 6.81 15.76 14.43
CA GLY A 333 7.56 14.78 15.21
C GLY A 333 6.78 13.48 15.30
N SER A 334 7.47 12.33 15.32
CA SER A 334 6.84 11.00 15.37
C SER A 334 5.83 10.82 16.52
N LYS A 335 6.01 11.56 17.63
CA LYS A 335 5.06 11.59 18.75
C LYS A 335 3.82 12.43 18.50
N LEU A 336 3.93 13.54 17.77
CA LEU A 336 2.77 14.35 17.36
C LEU A 336 1.94 13.60 16.31
N ILE A 337 2.60 12.94 15.36
CA ILE A 337 1.94 12.05 14.39
C ILE A 337 1.15 10.96 15.12
N GLU A 338 1.77 10.30 16.11
CA GLU A 338 1.09 9.30 16.93
C GLU A 338 -0.13 9.88 17.67
N VAL A 339 0.00 11.05 18.27
CA VAL A 339 -1.11 11.69 19.00
C VAL A 339 -2.24 12.12 18.06
N ARG A 340 -1.93 12.62 16.85
CA ARG A 340 -2.95 12.89 15.81
C ARG A 340 -3.70 11.62 15.44
N ARG A 341 -2.99 10.50 15.28
CA ARG A 341 -3.59 9.19 14.98
C ARG A 341 -4.50 8.71 16.12
N LEU A 342 -4.02 8.77 17.36
CA LEU A 342 -4.80 8.40 18.55
C LEU A 342 -6.07 9.25 18.65
N ALA A 343 -5.97 10.56 18.41
CA ALA A 343 -7.11 11.46 18.40
C ALA A 343 -8.14 11.10 17.31
N ALA A 344 -7.68 10.74 16.11
CA ALA A 344 -8.54 10.26 15.03
C ALA A 344 -9.27 8.95 15.38
N GLN A 345 -8.68 8.13 16.26
CA GLN A 345 -9.29 6.90 16.80
C GLN A 345 -10.18 7.17 18.04
N GLY A 346 -10.42 8.43 18.39
CA GLY A 346 -11.26 8.82 19.53
C GLY A 346 -10.54 8.81 20.89
N HIS A 347 -9.24 8.54 20.93
CA HIS A 347 -8.46 8.63 22.16
C HIS A 347 -8.17 10.09 22.52
N LYS A 348 -8.54 10.50 23.74
CA LYS A 348 -8.35 11.87 24.23
C LYS A 348 -6.93 12.05 24.77
N VAL A 349 -6.06 12.66 23.98
CA VAL A 349 -4.73 13.09 24.43
C VAL A 349 -4.69 14.62 24.48
N THR A 350 -4.43 15.19 25.64
CA THR A 350 -4.32 16.65 25.79
C THR A 350 -2.89 17.10 25.49
N VAL A 351 -2.71 17.94 24.48
CA VAL A 351 -1.39 18.55 24.21
C VAL A 351 -1.25 19.82 25.03
N ILE A 352 -0.18 19.97 25.81
CA ILE A 352 0.10 21.17 26.60
C ILE A 352 1.46 21.77 26.21
N ALA A 353 1.59 23.08 26.34
CA ALA A 353 2.86 23.76 26.13
C ALA A 353 3.82 23.51 27.30
N GLU A 354 5.14 23.53 27.03
CA GLU A 354 6.18 23.39 28.06
C GLU A 354 5.98 24.36 29.24
N ARG A 355 5.62 25.62 29.00
CA ARG A 355 5.35 26.61 30.05
C ARG A 355 4.24 26.17 31.01
N GLN A 356 3.20 25.51 30.50
CA GLN A 356 2.14 24.98 31.36
C GLN A 356 2.62 23.77 32.15
N PHE A 357 3.39 22.89 31.53
CA PHE A 357 3.99 21.74 32.21
C PHE A 357 4.80 22.19 33.44
N TRP A 358 5.71 23.17 33.30
CA TRP A 358 6.52 23.65 34.43
C TRP A 358 5.69 24.26 35.55
N ARG A 359 4.61 25.01 35.24
CA ARG A 359 3.69 25.53 36.28
C ARG A 359 2.99 24.43 37.08
N LEU A 360 2.73 23.28 36.47
CA LEU A 360 2.06 22.16 37.11
C LEU A 360 3.03 21.23 37.85
N ALA A 361 4.26 21.10 37.35
CA ALA A 361 5.30 20.26 37.95
C ALA A 361 6.02 20.96 39.10
N GLU A 362 6.15 22.29 39.04
CA GLU A 362 6.76 23.15 40.04
C GLU A 362 5.78 24.29 40.37
N PRO A 363 4.71 24.03 41.14
CA PRO A 363 3.84 25.09 41.60
C PRO A 363 4.71 26.09 42.38
N ARG A 364 4.71 27.37 41.96
CA ARG A 364 5.30 28.43 42.78
C ARG A 364 4.60 28.37 44.15
N ARG A 365 5.41 28.26 45.21
CA ARG A 365 4.92 28.34 46.59
C ARG A 365 4.17 29.64 46.83
#